data_AF-A0A950EMD9-F1
#
_entry.id   AF-A0A950EMD9-F1
#
_cell.length_a   1.000
_cell.length_b   1.000
_cell.length_c   1.000
_cell.angle_alpha   90.00
_cell.angle_beta   90.00
_cell.angle_gamma   90.00
#
_symmetry.space_group_name_H-M   'P 1'
#
loop_
_entity.id
_entity.type
_entity.pdbx_description
1 polymer ?
#
loop_
_entity_poly.entity_id
_entity_poly.type
_entity_poly.pdbx_seq_one_letter_code
_entity_poly.pdbx_strand_id
1 'polypeptide(L)'
;MLMDMQMPVMDGYAATRQMRTMPALQALPVIALTAGAFKLQRDQALEAGVDDFVAKPFDVNQLIDAILKLCSRTAQAAPEPSEPAAPIADTPPVAVIDMTRVRRIWTDETALVRALLKFSEMHADSAAQIRTAPEGLGAPLAHKLKGVAAQLGMRTVAELAQEAEIGLTEGADAESVLARLQKALDEADAAIHDYARGISPTSEKNTEDRQGVAKKMQGFMEALMSDEAAQVERALHLLAGVLPDEHWSVLEKSVALYDFRGAEAATKQIAKILKIPLEE
;
A
#
# COMPACT_ATOMS: atom_id res chain seq x y z
N MET A 1 13.33 2.94 18.36
CA MET A 1 12.10 2.51 19.03
C MET A 1 10.95 3.39 18.57
N LEU A 2 9.82 2.82 18.19
CA LEU A 2 8.59 3.58 17.92
C LEU A 2 7.76 3.63 19.21
N MET A 3 7.38 4.83 19.66
CA MET A 3 6.70 5.05 20.94
C MET A 3 5.35 5.73 20.73
N ASP A 4 4.26 5.09 21.15
CA ASP A 4 2.95 5.73 21.18
C ASP A 4 2.86 6.73 22.33
N MET A 5 2.52 7.98 22.04
CA MET A 5 2.41 8.99 23.09
C MET A 5 1.08 8.90 23.86
N GLN A 6 0.06 8.27 23.28
CA GLN A 6 -1.25 8.08 23.90
C GLN A 6 -1.42 6.63 24.34
N MET A 7 -0.90 6.30 25.53
CA MET A 7 -1.03 4.99 26.15
C MET A 7 -1.84 5.07 27.46
N PRO A 8 -2.64 4.05 27.79
CA PRO A 8 -3.30 3.96 29.09
C PRO A 8 -2.27 3.69 30.21
N VAL A 9 -2.56 4.17 31.42
CA VAL A 9 -1.76 4.02 32.66
C VAL A 9 -0.48 4.87 32.72
N MET A 10 0.39 4.79 31.71
CA MET A 10 1.63 5.59 31.61
C MET A 10 1.77 6.13 30.19
N ASP A 11 1.91 7.45 30.05
CA ASP A 11 2.09 8.07 28.74
C ASP A 11 3.50 7.83 28.16
N GLY A 12 3.62 7.94 26.83
CA GLY A 12 4.89 7.74 26.13
C GLY A 12 5.96 8.75 26.51
N TYR A 13 5.58 9.92 27.02
CA TYR A 13 6.51 10.95 27.50
C TYR A 13 7.23 10.50 28.78
N ALA A 14 6.48 9.98 29.76
CA ALA A 14 7.01 9.45 31.00
C ALA A 14 7.90 8.23 30.75
N ALA A 15 7.48 7.34 29.86
CA ALA A 15 8.28 6.19 29.44
C ALA A 15 9.61 6.62 28.80
N THR A 16 9.57 7.62 27.90
CA THR A 16 10.79 8.14 27.24
C THR A 16 11.72 8.78 28.25
N ARG A 17 11.21 9.62 29.18
CA ARG A 17 12.03 10.19 30.26
C ARG A 17 12.71 9.12 31.10
N GLN A 18 11.97 8.06 31.47
CA GLN A 18 12.53 6.96 32.25
C GLN A 18 13.63 6.22 31.48
N MET A 19 13.44 5.98 30.19
CA MET A 19 14.47 5.38 29.34
C MET A 19 15.75 6.23 29.27
N ARG A 20 15.63 7.56 29.24
CA ARG A 20 16.80 8.46 29.24
C ARG A 20 17.60 8.43 30.55
N THR A 21 17.00 7.95 31.65
CA THR A 21 17.73 7.72 32.92
C THR A 21 18.47 6.38 32.97
N MET A 22 18.22 5.46 32.04
CA MET A 22 18.86 4.14 32.00
C MET A 22 20.10 4.18 31.10
N PRO A 23 21.32 3.93 31.61
CA PRO A 23 22.56 4.03 30.82
C PRO A 23 22.55 3.18 29.54
N ALA A 24 21.91 2.00 29.58
CA ALA A 24 21.83 1.09 28.44
C ALA A 24 20.88 1.58 27.32
N LEU A 25 19.90 2.44 27.64
CA LEU A 25 18.88 2.92 26.70
C LEU A 25 19.01 4.41 26.40
N GLN A 26 19.94 5.10 27.05
CA GLN A 26 20.09 6.55 26.95
C GLN A 26 20.31 7.03 25.52
N ALA A 27 21.02 6.26 24.70
CA ALA A 27 21.31 6.56 23.31
C ALA A 27 20.35 5.91 22.30
N LEU A 28 19.35 5.14 22.74
CA LEU A 28 18.42 4.47 21.83
C LEU A 28 17.53 5.51 21.14
N PRO A 29 17.47 5.57 19.79
CA PRO A 29 16.62 6.54 19.12
C PRO A 29 15.14 6.27 19.35
N VAL A 30 14.35 7.30 19.65
CA VAL A 30 12.92 7.24 19.94
C VAL A 30 12.15 8.11 18.95
N ILE A 31 11.22 7.48 18.22
CA ILE A 31 10.28 8.17 17.33
C ILE A 31 8.90 8.17 17.99
N ALA A 32 8.34 9.35 18.22
CA ALA A 32 7.01 9.51 18.81
C ALA A 32 5.91 9.32 17.76
N LEU A 33 4.93 8.47 18.03
CA LEU A 33 3.70 8.37 17.27
C LEU A 33 2.62 9.20 17.98
N THR A 34 2.19 10.30 17.36
CA THR A 34 1.31 11.31 17.98
C THR A 34 -0.05 11.38 17.27
N ALA A 35 -1.10 11.89 17.89
CA ALA A 35 -2.44 11.98 17.26
C ALA A 35 -2.68 13.30 16.48
N GLY A 36 -1.63 14.04 16.11
CA GLY A 36 -1.74 15.16 15.17
C GLY A 36 -1.82 16.59 15.75
N ALA A 37 -1.56 16.83 17.04
CA ALA A 37 -1.56 18.20 17.61
C ALA A 37 -0.14 18.83 17.58
N PHE A 38 0.24 19.39 16.43
CA PHE A 38 1.61 19.70 16.03
C PHE A 38 2.40 20.79 16.79
N LYS A 39 1.79 21.57 17.69
CA LYS A 39 2.53 22.62 18.45
C LYS A 39 2.75 22.28 19.92
N LEU A 40 1.68 22.06 20.69
CA LEU A 40 1.80 21.84 22.14
C LEU A 40 2.46 20.49 22.50
N GLN A 41 2.26 19.45 21.68
CA GLN A 41 2.85 18.12 21.90
C GLN A 41 4.33 18.06 21.50
N ARG A 42 4.79 18.99 20.66
CA ARG A 42 6.17 18.99 20.16
C ARG A 42 7.16 19.40 21.24
N ASP A 43 6.85 20.43 22.02
CA ASP A 43 7.70 20.89 23.11
C ASP A 43 7.81 19.83 24.21
N GLN A 44 6.68 19.19 24.56
CA GLN A 44 6.63 18.08 25.52
C GLN A 44 7.41 16.84 25.05
N ALA A 45 7.39 16.54 23.74
CA ALA A 45 8.15 15.44 23.15
C ALA A 45 9.66 15.71 23.21
N LEU A 46 10.06 16.94 22.87
CA LEU A 46 11.47 17.35 22.93
C LEU A 46 12.00 17.34 24.37
N GLU A 47 11.22 17.86 25.34
CA GLU A 47 11.58 17.80 26.77
C GLU A 47 11.67 16.37 27.30
N ALA A 48 10.86 15.44 26.77
CA ALA A 48 10.95 14.03 27.12
C ALA A 48 12.18 13.34 26.53
N GLY A 49 12.89 13.98 25.59
CA GLY A 49 14.05 13.44 24.91
C GLY A 49 13.71 12.56 23.71
N VAL A 50 12.64 12.86 22.98
CA VAL A 50 12.28 12.21 21.70
C VAL A 50 13.18 12.73 20.57
N ASP A 51 13.58 11.86 19.65
CA ASP A 51 14.49 12.19 18.54
C ASP A 51 13.76 12.58 17.24
N ASP A 52 12.59 12.01 16.97
CA ASP A 52 11.73 12.40 15.85
C ASP A 52 10.24 12.11 16.14
N PHE A 53 9.31 12.61 15.34
CA PHE A 53 7.88 12.40 15.52
C PHE A 53 7.15 12.12 14.20
N VAL A 54 6.12 11.28 14.27
CA VAL A 54 5.25 10.94 13.15
C VAL A 54 3.79 11.02 13.64
N ALA A 55 2.96 11.76 12.91
CA ALA A 55 1.55 11.94 13.27
C ALA A 55 0.69 10.78 12.75
N LYS A 56 -0.27 10.33 13.55
CA LYS A 56 -1.29 9.36 13.21
C LYS A 56 -2.49 10.08 12.56
N PRO A 57 -3.08 9.52 11.49
CA PRO A 57 -2.61 8.34 10.76
C PRO A 57 -1.32 8.65 9.98
N PHE A 58 -0.29 7.80 10.13
CA PHE A 58 1.05 8.05 9.59
C PHE A 58 1.22 7.49 8.18
N ASP A 59 1.95 8.22 7.33
CA ASP A 59 2.44 7.70 6.06
C ASP A 59 3.60 6.72 6.33
N VAL A 60 3.55 5.53 5.72
CA VAL A 60 4.55 4.48 5.91
C VAL A 60 5.93 4.92 5.39
N ASN A 61 5.99 5.68 4.30
CA ASN A 61 7.25 6.21 3.78
C ASN A 61 7.84 7.25 4.73
N GLN A 62 7.01 8.15 5.28
CA GLN A 62 7.46 9.12 6.29
C GLN A 62 8.03 8.44 7.54
N LEU A 63 7.40 7.34 7.98
CA LEU A 63 7.89 6.55 9.11
C LEU A 63 9.22 5.86 8.78
N ILE A 64 9.36 5.28 7.57
CA ILE A 64 10.59 4.64 7.10
C ILE A 64 11.73 5.67 7.02
N ASP A 65 11.47 6.86 6.48
CA ASP A 65 12.47 7.94 6.37
C ASP A 65 12.97 8.37 7.74
N ALA A 66 12.07 8.55 8.71
CA ALA A 66 12.42 8.89 10.09
C ALA A 66 13.28 7.80 10.75
N ILE A 67 12.98 6.52 10.50
CA ILE A 67 13.78 5.39 11.00
C ILE A 67 15.18 5.38 10.36
N LEU A 68 15.27 5.52 9.04
CA LEU A 68 16.53 5.49 8.31
C LEU A 68 17.46 6.63 8.72
N LYS A 69 16.92 7.84 8.86
CA LYS A 69 17.61 9.03 9.36
C LYS A 69 18.27 8.78 10.72
N LEU A 70 17.55 8.18 11.67
CA LEU A 70 18.07 7.92 13.02
C LEU A 70 19.01 6.71 13.10
N CYS A 71 18.90 5.75 12.18
CA CYS A 71 19.78 4.58 12.14
C CYS A 71 21.14 4.86 11.47
N SER A 72 21.41 6.10 11.05
CA SER A 72 22.63 6.47 10.30
C SER A 72 22.88 5.59 9.06
N ARG A 73 21.82 4.96 8.53
CA ARG A 73 21.83 4.30 7.23
C ARG A 73 21.33 5.30 6.23
N THR A 74 22.24 5.85 5.45
CA THR A 74 21.87 6.56 4.23
C THR A 74 21.19 5.55 3.33
N ALA A 75 19.88 5.71 3.09
CA ALA A 75 19.32 5.21 1.85
C ALA A 75 20.22 5.79 0.76
N GLN A 76 20.84 4.94 -0.06
CA GLN A 76 21.58 5.38 -1.22
C GLN A 76 20.73 6.43 -1.94
N ALA A 77 21.25 7.66 -2.02
CA ALA A 77 20.49 8.84 -2.40
C ALA A 77 19.75 8.60 -3.73
N ALA A 78 18.44 8.39 -3.64
CA ALA A 78 17.55 8.76 -4.73
C ALA A 78 17.40 10.29 -4.66
N PRO A 79 17.49 11.00 -5.79
CA PRO A 79 17.54 12.45 -5.78
C PRO A 79 16.25 13.01 -5.18
N GLU A 80 16.40 13.92 -4.20
CA GLU A 80 15.34 14.86 -3.87
C GLU A 80 14.95 15.65 -5.13
N PRO A 81 13.65 15.95 -5.30
CA PRO A 81 13.26 17.18 -5.96
C PRO A 81 12.50 18.03 -4.95
N SER A 82 13.25 18.87 -4.24
CA SER A 82 12.77 20.20 -3.89
C SER A 82 13.23 21.15 -5.01
N GLU A 83 12.34 21.50 -5.94
CA GLU A 83 12.43 22.74 -6.71
C GLU A 83 11.05 23.22 -7.17
N PRO A 84 10.89 24.55 -7.40
CA PRO A 84 9.65 25.30 -7.25
C PRO A 84 8.69 25.14 -8.42
N ALA A 85 7.42 25.51 -8.17
CA ALA A 85 6.40 25.74 -9.17
C ALA A 85 6.92 26.60 -10.34
N ALA A 86 7.09 25.99 -11.51
CA ALA A 86 7.17 26.68 -12.79
C ALA A 86 5.79 26.57 -13.48
N PRO A 87 5.34 27.62 -14.18
CA PRO A 87 3.98 27.74 -14.69
C PRO A 87 3.74 26.70 -15.79
N ILE A 88 2.68 25.91 -15.64
CA ILE A 88 2.28 24.92 -16.64
C ILE A 88 1.62 25.68 -17.79
N ALA A 89 2.38 25.86 -18.86
CA ALA A 89 1.85 26.24 -20.17
C ALA A 89 1.12 25.04 -20.80
N ASP A 90 0.05 25.35 -21.52
CA ASP A 90 -0.81 24.47 -22.32
C ASP A 90 -0.14 23.15 -22.76
N THR A 91 -0.61 22.03 -22.20
CA THR A 91 -0.22 20.68 -22.64
C THR A 91 -1.48 19.81 -22.85
N PRO A 92 -1.57 19.00 -23.92
CA PRO A 92 -2.76 18.20 -24.30
C PRO A 92 -3.12 17.12 -23.26
N PRO A 93 -4.25 16.39 -23.40
CA PRO A 93 -4.92 15.73 -22.28
C PRO A 93 -3.97 14.77 -21.57
N VAL A 94 -3.70 15.13 -20.32
CA VAL A 94 -2.92 14.35 -19.37
C VAL A 94 -3.58 12.98 -19.26
N ALA A 95 -2.84 11.90 -19.54
CA ALA A 95 -3.30 10.55 -19.26
C ALA A 95 -3.79 10.50 -17.79
N VAL A 96 -4.99 9.96 -17.56
CA VAL A 96 -5.66 10.00 -16.24
C VAL A 96 -4.76 9.45 -15.13
N ILE A 97 -3.89 8.50 -15.47
CA ILE A 97 -2.84 7.95 -14.60
C ILE A 97 -1.47 8.18 -15.28
N ASP A 98 -0.57 8.90 -14.60
CA ASP A 98 0.81 9.10 -15.05
C ASP A 98 1.67 7.86 -14.76
N MET A 99 1.59 6.87 -15.66
CA MET A 99 2.31 5.60 -15.53
C MET A 99 3.83 5.74 -15.47
N THR A 100 4.38 6.81 -16.04
CA THR A 100 5.84 7.08 -15.99
C THR A 100 6.29 7.38 -14.58
N ARG A 101 5.49 8.15 -13.82
CA ARG A 101 5.78 8.45 -12.41
C ARG A 101 5.47 7.26 -11.51
N VAL A 102 4.32 6.61 -11.72
CA VAL A 102 3.91 5.47 -10.91
C VAL A 102 4.95 4.36 -10.94
N ARG A 103 5.52 4.02 -12.11
CA ARG A 103 6.55 2.97 -12.24
C ARG A 103 7.90 3.31 -11.59
N ARG A 104 8.15 4.56 -11.24
CA ARG A 104 9.34 4.94 -10.45
C ARG A 104 9.15 4.69 -8.96
N ILE A 105 7.90 4.70 -8.49
CA ILE A 105 7.52 4.53 -7.07
C ILE A 105 7.13 3.08 -6.80
N TRP A 106 6.39 2.47 -7.72
CA TRP A 106 5.86 1.11 -7.63
C TRP A 106 6.64 0.16 -8.53
N THR A 107 7.48 -0.68 -7.92
CA THR A 107 8.28 -1.68 -8.64
C THR A 107 7.53 -3.01 -8.88
N ASP A 108 6.52 -3.30 -8.06
CA ASP A 108 5.65 -4.48 -8.19
C ASP A 108 4.33 -4.08 -8.87
N GLU A 109 4.11 -4.60 -10.07
CA GLU A 109 2.94 -4.32 -10.91
C GLU A 109 1.63 -4.90 -10.33
N THR A 110 1.70 -6.03 -9.63
CA THR A 110 0.54 -6.64 -8.96
C THR A 110 0.16 -5.85 -7.70
N ALA A 111 1.16 -5.36 -6.96
CA ALA A 111 0.92 -4.45 -5.82
C ALA A 111 0.30 -3.12 -6.29
N LEU A 112 0.76 -2.58 -7.42
CA LEU A 112 0.19 -1.38 -8.02
C LEU A 112 -1.27 -1.57 -8.42
N VAL A 113 -1.60 -2.64 -9.15
CA VAL A 113 -2.99 -2.91 -9.57
C VAL A 113 -3.91 -3.07 -8.36
N ARG A 114 -3.48 -3.77 -7.32
CA ARG A 114 -4.24 -3.87 -6.07
C ARG A 114 -4.46 -2.50 -5.41
N ALA A 115 -3.45 -1.64 -5.39
CA ALA A 115 -3.57 -0.29 -4.85
C ALA A 115 -4.53 0.59 -5.66
N LEU A 116 -4.49 0.49 -6.99
CA LEU A 116 -5.40 1.20 -7.88
C LEU A 116 -6.86 0.73 -7.71
N LEU A 117 -7.11 -0.57 -7.70
CA LEU A 117 -8.45 -1.13 -7.47
C LEU A 117 -8.99 -0.73 -6.09
N LYS A 118 -8.16 -0.81 -5.05
CA LYS A 118 -8.54 -0.36 -3.71
C LYS A 118 -8.84 1.13 -3.65
N PHE A 119 -8.13 1.95 -4.42
CA PHE A 119 -8.44 3.37 -4.54
C PHE A 119 -9.84 3.58 -5.13
N SER A 120 -10.14 2.92 -6.25
CA SER A 120 -11.46 2.95 -6.89
C SER A 120 -12.58 2.60 -5.90
N GLU A 121 -12.45 1.49 -5.18
CA GLU A 121 -13.44 1.04 -4.18
C GLU A 121 -13.63 2.05 -3.03
N MET A 122 -12.55 2.59 -2.49
CA MET A 122 -12.63 3.45 -1.30
C MET A 122 -12.96 4.91 -1.63
N HIS A 123 -12.70 5.36 -2.86
CA HIS A 123 -12.68 6.78 -3.19
C HIS A 123 -13.63 7.20 -4.31
N ALA A 124 -14.35 6.29 -4.97
CA ALA A 124 -15.33 6.62 -6.01
C ALA A 124 -16.33 7.73 -5.58
N ASP A 125 -16.83 7.64 -4.35
CA ASP A 125 -17.82 8.60 -3.81
C ASP A 125 -17.19 9.76 -3.01
N SER A 126 -15.87 9.94 -3.07
CA SER A 126 -15.19 10.92 -2.19
C SER A 126 -15.71 12.34 -2.39
N ALA A 127 -16.05 12.76 -3.61
CA ALA A 127 -16.58 14.10 -3.83
C ALA A 127 -17.97 14.28 -3.20
N ALA A 128 -18.84 13.26 -3.25
CA ALA A 128 -20.11 13.27 -2.55
C ALA A 128 -19.95 13.27 -1.01
N GLN A 129 -18.98 12.51 -0.50
CA GLN A 129 -18.64 12.50 0.93
C GLN A 129 -18.12 13.86 1.39
N ILE A 130 -17.25 14.51 0.62
CA ILE A 130 -16.75 15.86 0.92
C ILE A 130 -17.89 16.87 0.91
N ARG A 131 -18.80 16.80 -0.08
CA ARG A 131 -19.97 17.69 -0.19
C ARG A 131 -20.91 17.60 1.01
N THR A 132 -21.16 16.38 1.50
CA THR A 132 -22.11 16.11 2.58
C THR A 132 -21.46 16.08 3.97
N ALA A 133 -20.15 16.30 4.05
CA ALA A 133 -19.41 16.29 5.29
C ALA A 133 -19.89 17.40 6.22
N PRO A 134 -19.91 17.16 7.55
CA PRO A 134 -20.12 18.21 8.54
C PRO A 134 -19.10 19.35 8.37
N GLU A 135 -19.49 20.54 8.85
CA GLU A 135 -18.65 21.73 8.80
C GLU A 135 -17.26 21.46 9.40
N GLY A 136 -16.21 21.86 8.67
CA GLY A 136 -14.82 21.62 9.05
C GLY A 136 -14.25 20.23 8.73
N LEU A 137 -15.06 19.26 8.27
CA LEU A 137 -14.58 17.92 7.90
C LEU A 137 -14.35 17.72 6.39
N GLY A 138 -14.94 18.56 5.54
CA GLY A 138 -14.77 18.46 4.08
C GLY A 138 -13.32 18.72 3.62
N ALA A 139 -12.67 19.77 4.12
CA ALA A 139 -11.28 20.10 3.71
C ALA A 139 -10.26 19.01 4.10
N PRO A 140 -10.29 18.44 5.33
CA PRO A 140 -9.44 17.28 5.66
C PRO A 140 -9.65 16.04 4.76
N LEU A 141 -10.89 15.77 4.35
CA LEU A 141 -11.20 14.67 3.44
C LEU A 141 -10.63 14.92 2.03
N ALA A 142 -10.75 16.15 1.54
CA ALA A 142 -10.16 16.57 0.28
C ALA A 142 -8.61 16.48 0.32
N HIS A 143 -8.00 16.91 1.43
CA HIS A 143 -6.56 16.77 1.66
C HIS A 143 -6.09 15.31 1.61
N LYS A 144 -6.83 14.41 2.26
CA LYS A 144 -6.52 12.98 2.25
C LYS A 144 -6.61 12.41 0.84
N LEU A 145 -7.68 12.73 0.11
CA LEU A 145 -7.86 12.28 -1.28
C LEU A 145 -6.72 12.75 -2.18
N LYS A 146 -6.30 14.01 -2.06
CA LYS A 146 -5.15 14.57 -2.78
C LYS A 146 -3.90 13.72 -2.58
N GLY A 147 -3.58 13.37 -1.34
CA GLY A 147 -2.39 12.57 -1.01
C GLY A 147 -2.38 11.22 -1.71
N VAL A 148 -3.49 10.47 -1.59
CA VAL A 148 -3.59 9.14 -2.20
C VAL A 148 -3.58 9.20 -3.73
N ALA A 149 -4.30 10.16 -4.33
CA ALA A 149 -4.34 10.35 -5.78
C ALA A 149 -2.94 10.70 -6.34
N ALA A 150 -2.18 11.54 -5.65
CA ALA A 150 -0.83 11.93 -6.06
C ALA A 150 0.16 10.74 -6.04
N GLN A 151 0.08 9.87 -5.03
CA GLN A 151 0.91 8.66 -4.93
C GLN A 151 0.65 7.65 -6.06
N LEU A 152 -0.59 7.64 -6.57
CA LEU A 152 -1.01 6.78 -7.68
C LEU A 152 -0.93 7.48 -9.05
N GLY A 153 -0.31 8.67 -9.11
CA GLY A 153 -0.09 9.38 -10.38
C GLY A 153 -1.36 9.99 -11.01
N MET A 154 -2.46 10.09 -10.26
CA MET A 154 -3.72 10.68 -10.73
C MET A 154 -3.69 12.21 -10.54
N ARG A 155 -2.95 12.89 -11.42
CA ARG A 155 -2.66 14.33 -11.31
C ARG A 155 -3.93 15.18 -11.21
N THR A 156 -4.87 14.98 -12.14
CA THR A 156 -6.10 15.76 -12.22
C THR A 156 -6.95 15.63 -10.95
N VAL A 157 -7.04 14.42 -10.39
CA VAL A 157 -7.78 14.17 -9.13
C VAL A 157 -7.09 14.88 -7.96
N ALA A 158 -5.76 14.83 -7.89
CA ALA A 158 -4.99 15.50 -6.84
C ALA A 158 -5.13 17.03 -6.89
N GLU A 159 -5.09 17.62 -8.08
CA GLU A 159 -5.26 19.06 -8.31
C GLU A 159 -6.66 19.53 -7.91
N LEU A 160 -7.71 18.83 -8.36
CA LEU A 160 -9.09 19.17 -8.02
C LEU A 160 -9.40 18.96 -6.53
N ALA A 161 -8.80 17.95 -5.90
CA ALA A 161 -8.93 17.75 -4.46
C ALA A 161 -8.26 18.89 -3.67
N GLN A 162 -7.13 19.42 -4.14
CA GLN A 162 -6.50 20.61 -3.55
C GLN A 162 -7.34 21.87 -3.76
N GLU A 163 -7.90 22.09 -4.95
CA GLU A 163 -8.83 23.19 -5.19
C GLU A 163 -10.05 23.11 -4.26
N ALA A 164 -10.59 21.90 -4.03
CA ALA A 164 -11.72 21.68 -3.14
C ALA A 164 -11.35 21.97 -1.67
N GLU A 165 -10.18 21.53 -1.23
CA GLU A 165 -9.63 21.82 0.10
C GLU A 165 -9.55 23.33 0.37
N ILE A 166 -8.98 24.08 -0.58
CA ILE A 166 -8.85 25.55 -0.50
C ILE A 166 -10.24 26.20 -0.51
N GLY A 167 -11.12 25.80 -1.44
CA GLY A 167 -12.45 26.38 -1.56
C GLY A 167 -13.32 26.17 -0.32
N LEU A 168 -13.21 25.01 0.33
CA LEU A 168 -13.91 24.71 1.59
C LEU A 168 -13.33 25.45 2.80
N THR A 169 -12.05 25.84 2.75
CA THR A 169 -11.38 26.58 3.83
C THR A 169 -11.60 28.09 3.71
N GLU A 170 -11.58 28.61 2.48
CA GLU A 170 -11.67 30.05 2.18
C GLU A 170 -13.11 30.51 1.88
N GLY A 171 -14.08 29.60 1.83
CA GLY A 171 -15.48 29.90 1.55
C GLY A 171 -15.76 30.29 0.08
N ALA A 172 -14.95 29.77 -0.85
CA ALA A 172 -15.12 29.97 -2.29
C ALA A 172 -16.15 28.96 -2.89
N ASP A 173 -16.37 29.01 -4.20
CA ASP A 173 -17.29 28.12 -4.93
C ASP A 173 -16.79 26.65 -4.94
N ALA A 174 -16.93 25.98 -3.80
CA ALA A 174 -16.57 24.58 -3.61
C ALA A 174 -17.46 23.64 -4.42
N GLU A 175 -18.71 24.01 -4.70
CA GLU A 175 -19.65 23.11 -5.38
C GLU A 175 -19.25 22.85 -6.83
N SER A 176 -18.82 23.89 -7.55
CA SER A 176 -18.28 23.77 -8.91
C SER A 176 -17.03 22.89 -8.97
N VAL A 177 -16.13 23.03 -7.98
CA VAL A 177 -14.92 22.21 -7.89
C VAL A 177 -15.27 20.75 -7.58
N LEU A 178 -16.20 20.49 -6.66
CA LEU A 178 -16.63 19.14 -6.29
C LEU A 178 -17.31 18.41 -7.45
N ALA A 179 -18.06 19.11 -8.30
CA ALA A 179 -18.61 18.54 -9.52
C ALA A 179 -17.52 18.12 -10.52
N ARG A 180 -16.49 18.95 -10.71
CA ARG A 180 -15.31 18.60 -11.53
C ARG A 180 -14.53 17.43 -10.93
N LEU A 181 -14.37 17.41 -9.60
CA LEU A 181 -13.69 16.33 -8.88
C LEU A 181 -14.41 14.99 -9.07
N GLN A 182 -15.74 14.96 -8.96
CA GLN A 182 -16.50 13.72 -9.20
C GLN A 182 -16.26 13.20 -10.61
N LYS A 183 -16.34 14.08 -11.62
CA LYS A 183 -16.06 13.68 -13.01
C LYS A 183 -14.66 13.09 -13.18
N ALA A 184 -13.65 13.69 -12.54
CA ALA A 184 -12.28 13.18 -12.59
C ALA A 184 -12.13 11.83 -11.86
N LEU A 185 -12.88 11.60 -10.78
CA LEU A 185 -12.93 10.31 -10.09
C LEU A 185 -13.57 9.24 -10.97
N ASP A 186 -14.65 9.56 -11.69
CA ASP A 186 -15.30 8.63 -12.61
C ASP A 186 -14.37 8.27 -13.79
N GLU A 187 -13.65 9.25 -14.34
CA GLU A 187 -12.63 9.03 -15.38
C GLU A 187 -11.46 8.18 -14.85
N ALA A 188 -11.02 8.42 -13.62
CA ALA A 188 -9.97 7.63 -12.96
C ALA A 188 -10.42 6.19 -12.70
N ASP A 189 -11.65 5.99 -12.25
CA ASP A 189 -12.25 4.68 -12.03
C ASP A 189 -12.26 3.85 -13.32
N ALA A 190 -12.73 4.44 -14.42
CA ALA A 190 -12.74 3.80 -15.72
C ALA A 190 -11.31 3.44 -16.19
N ALA A 191 -10.35 4.35 -16.02
CA ALA A 191 -8.95 4.12 -16.40
C ALA A 191 -8.29 3.02 -15.54
N ILE A 192 -8.58 2.98 -14.24
CA ILE A 192 -8.10 1.93 -13.32
C ILE A 192 -8.62 0.57 -13.76
N HIS A 193 -9.91 0.45 -14.02
CA HIS A 193 -10.52 -0.81 -14.46
C HIS A 193 -10.01 -1.22 -15.85
N ASP A 194 -9.75 -0.28 -16.76
CA ASP A 194 -9.16 -0.59 -18.05
C ASP A 194 -7.72 -1.11 -17.93
N TYR A 195 -6.90 -0.46 -17.11
CA TYR A 195 -5.54 -0.89 -16.80
C TYR A 195 -5.52 -2.25 -16.08
N ALA A 196 -6.41 -2.44 -15.10
CA ALA A 196 -6.56 -3.70 -14.38
C ALA A 196 -7.09 -4.83 -15.26
N ARG A 197 -7.87 -4.55 -16.32
CA ARG A 197 -8.25 -5.52 -17.34
C ARG A 197 -7.10 -5.84 -18.29
N GLY A 198 -6.29 -4.84 -18.64
CA GLY A 198 -5.06 -5.03 -19.41
C GLY A 198 -3.99 -5.85 -18.67
N ILE A 199 -4.03 -5.86 -17.33
CA ILE A 199 -3.15 -6.67 -16.46
C ILE A 199 -3.85 -7.92 -15.92
N SER A 200 -5.18 -7.98 -15.97
CA SER A 200 -5.95 -9.17 -15.62
C SER A 200 -5.39 -10.37 -16.37
N PRO A 201 -5.11 -11.48 -15.67
CA PRO A 201 -4.38 -12.62 -16.21
C PRO A 201 -5.25 -13.40 -17.18
N THR A 202 -5.38 -12.87 -18.39
CA THR A 202 -5.58 -13.67 -19.58
C THR A 202 -4.35 -13.46 -20.45
N SER A 203 -3.35 -14.32 -20.23
CA SER A 203 -2.45 -14.82 -21.27
C SER A 203 -1.00 -14.30 -21.43
N GLU A 204 -0.43 -13.35 -20.67
CA GLU A 204 0.94 -12.86 -21.03
C GLU A 204 2.02 -12.70 -19.93
N LYS A 205 1.89 -13.35 -18.77
CA LYS A 205 3.04 -13.54 -17.84
C LYS A 205 3.24 -14.98 -17.33
N ASN A 206 2.80 -16.00 -18.10
CA ASN A 206 3.38 -17.35 -18.03
C ASN A 206 4.41 -17.49 -19.15
N THR A 207 5.64 -17.04 -18.90
CA THR A 207 6.81 -17.57 -19.63
C THR A 207 7.30 -18.89 -19.02
N GLU A 208 6.48 -19.55 -18.20
CA GLU A 208 6.60 -20.98 -17.95
C GLU A 208 5.62 -21.70 -18.87
N ASP A 209 6.18 -22.47 -19.81
CA ASP A 209 5.43 -23.41 -20.63
C ASP A 209 4.59 -24.32 -19.72
N ARG A 210 3.45 -24.83 -20.22
CA ARG A 210 2.60 -25.80 -19.49
C ARG A 210 3.40 -26.97 -18.93
N GLN A 211 4.50 -27.31 -19.60
CA GLN A 211 5.45 -28.33 -19.18
C GLN A 211 6.23 -27.96 -17.90
N GLY A 212 6.56 -26.69 -17.69
CA GLY A 212 7.19 -26.18 -16.46
C GLY A 212 6.24 -26.22 -15.27
N VAL A 213 4.98 -25.84 -15.49
CA VAL A 213 3.92 -25.93 -14.47
C VAL A 213 3.65 -27.38 -14.09
N ALA A 214 3.53 -28.28 -15.08
CA ALA A 214 3.38 -29.71 -14.87
C ALA A 214 4.50 -30.28 -13.99
N LYS A 215 5.77 -29.93 -14.29
CA LYS A 215 6.93 -30.40 -13.52
C LYS A 215 6.90 -29.94 -12.06
N LYS A 216 6.50 -28.69 -11.79
CA LYS A 216 6.39 -28.17 -10.42
C LYS A 216 5.24 -28.84 -9.65
N MET A 217 4.10 -29.02 -10.29
CA MET A 217 2.96 -29.72 -9.68
C MET A 217 3.31 -31.18 -9.38
N GLN A 218 4.08 -31.82 -10.26
CA GLN A 218 4.56 -33.19 -10.04
C GLN A 218 5.57 -33.27 -8.90
N GLY A 219 6.53 -32.33 -8.82
CA GLY A 219 7.44 -32.24 -7.67
C GLY A 219 6.72 -31.96 -6.34
N PHE A 220 5.59 -31.24 -6.36
CA PHE A 220 4.74 -31.08 -5.18
C PHE A 220 4.02 -32.37 -4.80
N MET A 221 3.48 -33.13 -5.76
CA MET A 221 2.91 -34.45 -5.48
C MET A 221 3.95 -35.43 -4.91
N GLU A 222 5.16 -35.44 -5.44
CA GLU A 222 6.26 -36.25 -4.91
C GLU A 222 6.63 -35.84 -3.48
N ALA A 223 6.65 -34.53 -3.18
CA ALA A 223 6.90 -34.03 -1.84
C ALA A 223 5.79 -34.43 -0.86
N LEU A 224 4.51 -34.44 -1.27
CA LEU A 224 3.39 -34.88 -0.44
C LEU A 224 3.46 -36.38 -0.08
N MET A 225 4.17 -37.16 -0.88
CA MET A 225 4.43 -38.59 -0.62
C MET A 225 5.68 -38.80 0.27
N SER A 226 6.42 -37.74 0.58
CA SER A 226 7.55 -37.78 1.51
C SER A 226 7.10 -37.50 2.94
N ASP A 227 7.76 -38.11 3.93
CA ASP A 227 7.53 -37.83 5.36
C ASP A 227 8.17 -36.50 5.82
N GLU A 228 8.65 -35.65 4.91
CA GLU A 228 9.37 -34.41 5.20
C GLU A 228 8.50 -33.15 4.98
N ALA A 229 7.90 -32.61 6.04
CA ALA A 229 7.07 -31.40 5.98
C ALA A 229 7.80 -30.19 5.35
N ALA A 230 9.10 -30.03 5.63
CA ALA A 230 9.92 -28.96 5.04
C ALA A 230 10.10 -29.10 3.52
N GLN A 231 10.00 -30.31 2.97
CA GLN A 231 10.03 -30.53 1.53
C GLN A 231 8.68 -30.15 0.90
N VAL A 232 7.56 -30.46 1.57
CA VAL A 232 6.21 -30.07 1.15
C VAL A 232 6.06 -28.54 1.10
N GLU A 233 6.47 -27.82 2.14
CA GLU A 233 6.38 -26.35 2.18
C GLU A 233 7.24 -25.70 1.09
N ARG A 234 8.45 -26.21 0.85
CA ARG A 234 9.32 -25.73 -0.23
C ARG A 234 8.68 -25.96 -1.60
N ALA A 235 8.11 -27.14 -1.84
CA ALA A 235 7.46 -27.45 -3.10
C ALA A 235 6.17 -26.64 -3.31
N LEU A 236 5.41 -26.37 -2.24
CA LEU A 236 4.27 -25.47 -2.28
C LEU A 236 4.71 -24.06 -2.67
N HIS A 237 5.76 -23.51 -2.06
CA HIS A 237 6.28 -22.18 -2.41
C HIS A 237 6.68 -22.04 -3.88
N LEU A 238 7.12 -23.12 -4.54
CA LEU A 238 7.46 -23.11 -5.97
C LEU A 238 6.24 -22.98 -6.89
N LEU A 239 5.04 -23.31 -6.39
CA LEU A 239 3.76 -23.14 -7.08
C LEU A 239 3.15 -21.75 -6.86
N ALA A 240 3.72 -20.93 -5.96
CA ALA A 240 3.23 -19.59 -5.67
C ALA A 240 3.35 -18.69 -6.91
N GLY A 241 2.25 -18.02 -7.28
CA GLY A 241 2.19 -17.16 -8.47
C GLY A 241 2.06 -17.90 -9.81
N VAL A 242 2.06 -19.24 -9.82
CA VAL A 242 1.81 -20.05 -11.02
C VAL A 242 0.34 -20.48 -11.12
N LEU A 243 -0.31 -20.69 -9.97
CA LEU A 243 -1.72 -21.06 -9.88
C LEU A 243 -2.60 -19.83 -9.61
N PRO A 244 -3.86 -19.81 -10.11
CA PRO A 244 -4.86 -18.82 -9.70
C PRO A 244 -5.07 -18.81 -8.18
N ASP A 245 -5.35 -17.63 -7.60
CA ASP A 245 -5.50 -17.42 -6.15
C ASP A 245 -6.55 -18.36 -5.50
N GLU A 246 -7.62 -18.65 -6.24
CA GLU A 246 -8.68 -19.59 -5.81
C GLU A 246 -8.18 -21.03 -5.61
N HIS A 247 -7.19 -21.45 -6.40
CA HIS A 247 -6.61 -22.79 -6.33
C HIS A 247 -5.42 -22.83 -5.37
N TRP A 248 -4.65 -21.74 -5.30
CA TRP A 248 -3.55 -21.56 -4.38
C TRP A 248 -3.99 -21.65 -2.92
N SER A 249 -5.04 -20.91 -2.54
CA SER A 249 -5.54 -20.86 -1.15
C SER A 249 -5.98 -22.23 -0.62
N VAL A 250 -6.49 -23.11 -1.48
CA VAL A 250 -6.88 -24.48 -1.13
C VAL A 250 -5.65 -25.34 -0.80
N LEU A 251 -4.59 -25.24 -1.61
CA LEU A 251 -3.35 -25.99 -1.37
C LEU A 251 -2.61 -25.50 -0.13
N GLU A 252 -2.51 -24.17 0.04
CA GLU A 252 -1.87 -23.55 1.21
C GLU A 252 -2.55 -23.98 2.51
N LYS A 253 -3.89 -23.98 2.54
CA LYS A 253 -4.67 -24.41 3.70
C LYS A 253 -4.48 -25.89 4.03
N SER A 254 -4.47 -26.76 3.03
CA SER A 254 -4.28 -28.21 3.24
C SER A 254 -2.89 -28.53 3.78
N VAL A 255 -1.84 -27.86 3.28
CA VAL A 255 -0.48 -28.03 3.79
C VAL A 255 -0.32 -27.47 5.20
N ALA A 256 -0.87 -26.28 5.48
CA ALA A 256 -0.83 -25.68 6.82
C ALA A 256 -1.55 -26.53 7.89
N LEU A 257 -2.55 -27.31 7.48
CA LEU A 257 -3.29 -28.24 8.35
C LEU A 257 -2.69 -29.66 8.38
N TYR A 258 -1.52 -29.89 7.76
CA TYR A 258 -0.91 -31.21 7.60
C TYR A 258 -1.82 -32.25 6.92
N ASP A 259 -2.81 -31.79 6.14
CA ASP A 259 -3.71 -32.64 5.36
C ASP A 259 -3.11 -32.93 3.98
N PHE A 260 -2.10 -33.81 3.95
CA PHE A 260 -1.40 -34.15 2.71
C PHE A 260 -2.27 -34.93 1.72
N ARG A 261 -3.24 -35.73 2.22
CA ARG A 261 -4.21 -36.41 1.36
C ARG A 261 -5.17 -35.41 0.70
N GLY A 262 -5.62 -34.41 1.45
CA GLY A 262 -6.42 -33.31 0.92
C GLY A 262 -5.63 -32.47 -0.09
N ALA A 263 -4.36 -32.17 0.20
CA ALA A 263 -3.46 -31.46 -0.71
C ALA A 263 -3.23 -32.23 -2.03
N GLU A 264 -3.07 -33.55 -1.97
CA GLU A 264 -2.90 -34.40 -3.15
C GLU A 264 -4.16 -34.40 -4.02
N ALA A 265 -5.33 -34.62 -3.42
CA ALA A 265 -6.61 -34.61 -4.11
C ALA A 265 -6.90 -33.24 -4.78
N ALA A 266 -6.62 -32.15 -4.05
CA ALA A 266 -6.75 -30.79 -4.58
C ALA A 266 -5.79 -30.56 -5.76
N THR A 267 -4.54 -31.00 -5.67
CA THR A 267 -3.55 -30.87 -6.75
C THR A 267 -3.99 -31.58 -8.03
N LYS A 268 -4.50 -32.82 -7.91
CA LYS A 268 -5.07 -33.58 -9.05
C LYS A 268 -6.28 -32.90 -9.66
N GLN A 269 -7.17 -32.34 -8.83
CA GLN A 269 -8.35 -31.61 -9.30
C GLN A 269 -7.97 -30.32 -10.03
N ILE A 270 -7.01 -29.56 -9.50
CA ILE A 270 -6.49 -28.34 -10.10
C ILE A 270 -5.84 -28.64 -11.46
N ALA A 271 -5.03 -29.69 -11.56
CA ALA A 271 -4.43 -30.10 -12.83
C ALA A 271 -5.49 -30.45 -13.89
N LYS A 272 -6.58 -31.12 -13.48
CA LYS A 272 -7.69 -31.44 -14.38
C LYS A 272 -8.43 -30.20 -14.88
N ILE A 273 -8.67 -29.23 -14.00
CA ILE A 273 -9.32 -27.94 -14.34
C ILE A 273 -8.44 -27.15 -15.31
N LEU A 274 -7.14 -27.09 -15.04
CA LEU A 274 -6.16 -26.32 -15.82
C LEU A 274 -5.63 -27.08 -17.05
N LYS A 275 -6.09 -28.33 -17.29
CA LYS A 275 -5.63 -29.21 -18.38
C LYS A 275 -4.11 -29.41 -18.39
N ILE A 276 -3.52 -29.55 -17.22
CA ILE A 276 -2.09 -29.80 -17.02
C ILE A 276 -1.89 -31.32 -16.98
N PRO A 277 -1.05 -31.91 -17.84
CA PRO A 277 -0.76 -33.32 -17.79
C PRO A 277 0.11 -33.61 -16.56
N LEU A 278 -0.43 -34.36 -15.61
CA LEU A 278 0.35 -34.97 -14.53
C LEU A 278 0.58 -36.44 -14.91
N GLU A 279 1.77 -36.96 -14.67
CA GLU A 279 1.99 -38.41 -14.74
C GLU A 279 1.27 -39.07 -13.56
N GLU A 280 0.62 -40.21 -13.83
CA GLU A 280 -0.12 -41.00 -12.83
C GLU A 280 0.80 -41.81 -11.91
#